data_AF-A0A094IDP3-F1
#
_entry.id   AF-A0A094IDP3-F1
#
_cell.length_a   1.000
_cell.length_b   1.000
_cell.length_c   1.000
_cell.angle_alpha   90.00
_cell.angle_beta   90.00
_cell.angle_gamma   90.00
#
_symmetry.space_group_name_H-M   'P 1'
#
loop_
_entity.id
_entity.type
_entity.pdbx_description
1 polymer ?
#
loop_
_entity_poly.entity_id
_entity_poly.type
_entity_poly.pdbx_seq_one_letter_code
_entity_poly.pdbx_strand_id
1 'polypeptide(L)'
;MGKMSPVDKAALRKRLQEIKESIELCATAPFSRVLQMPQEELKKLMLNIGEQRPTREPGNTMRREVMKLQGLKFRAFCRYAQIWDTVGKQYEAMDAAEARLHNHRGATVAELLAAIDVLKKYLATSDKILEHGFDLIKMLHDDEALTLRQLVSAQAEATVHRQDRVFYLIEASHVTISIVKFCEAVSKPFKLCTAGAKKICRKIRKAKKKKGKKGKKGKKASGCLTG
;
A
#
# COMPACT_ATOMS: atom_id res chain seq x y z
N MET A 1 4.91 8.95 37.71
CA MET A 1 5.32 9.15 36.31
C MET A 1 5.24 10.64 36.01
N GLY A 2 6.39 11.32 35.90
CA GLY A 2 6.43 12.77 35.66
C GLY A 2 5.84 13.15 34.30
N LYS A 3 4.99 14.19 34.25
CA LYS A 3 4.43 14.72 33.01
C LYS A 3 5.56 15.37 32.20
N MET A 4 5.86 14.83 31.00
CA MET A 4 6.81 15.45 30.06
C MET A 4 6.43 16.90 29.76
N SER A 5 7.43 17.78 29.71
CA SER A 5 7.23 19.18 29.34
C SER A 5 6.73 19.29 27.87
N PRO A 6 6.06 20.38 27.49
CA PRO A 6 5.66 20.62 26.10
C PRO A 6 6.84 20.60 25.12
N VAL A 7 8.03 21.05 25.55
CA VAL A 7 9.27 21.05 24.76
C VAL A 7 9.75 19.62 24.54
N ASP A 8 9.77 18.80 25.59
CA ASP A 8 10.16 17.39 25.49
C ASP A 8 9.21 16.60 24.60
N LYS A 9 7.90 16.90 24.68
CA LYS A 9 6.90 16.29 23.79
C LYS A 9 7.10 16.69 22.34
N ALA A 10 7.46 17.95 22.06
CA ALA A 10 7.74 18.42 20.70
C ALA A 10 9.02 17.78 20.14
N ALA A 11 10.08 17.72 20.95
CA ALA A 11 11.33 17.06 20.58
C ALA A 11 11.13 15.56 20.33
N LEU A 12 10.35 14.87 21.17
CA LEU A 12 10.01 13.45 21.00
C LEU A 12 9.22 13.22 19.71
N ARG A 13 8.22 14.06 19.42
CA ARG A 13 7.45 13.98 18.17
C ARG A 13 8.34 14.17 16.94
N LYS A 14 9.26 15.15 16.99
CA LYS A 14 10.22 15.38 15.91
C LYS A 14 11.11 14.16 15.69
N ARG A 15 11.64 13.57 16.76
CA ARG A 15 12.46 12.36 16.70
C ARG A 15 11.70 11.14 16.16
N LEU A 16 10.45 10.95 16.58
CA LEU A 16 9.59 9.88 16.05
C LEU A 16 9.30 10.05 14.56
N GLN A 17 9.10 11.29 14.13
CA GLN A 17 8.92 11.62 12.71
C GLN A 17 10.20 11.34 11.91
N GLU A 18 11.37 11.70 12.42
CA GLU A 18 12.67 11.39 11.80
C GLU A 18 12.91 9.88 11.69
N ILE A 19 12.57 9.10 12.72
CA ILE A 19 12.65 7.64 12.70
C ILE A 19 11.70 7.07 11.64
N LYS A 20 10.47 7.58 11.56
CA LYS A 20 9.49 7.12 10.57
C LYS A 20 9.97 7.40 9.15
N GLU A 21 10.46 8.61 8.88
CA GLU A 21 11.06 8.99 7.60
C GLU A 21 12.26 8.12 7.25
N SER A 22 13.10 7.77 8.24
CA SER A 22 14.23 6.86 8.06
C SER A 22 13.80 5.47 7.60
N ILE A 23 12.83 4.87 8.30
CA ILE A 23 12.30 3.54 7.96
C ILE A 23 11.69 3.56 6.56
N GLU A 24 10.91 4.59 6.24
CA GLU A 24 10.27 4.74 4.93
C GLU A 24 11.31 4.89 3.82
N LEU A 25 12.34 5.72 4.02
CA LEU A 25 13.45 5.88 3.07
C LEU A 25 14.22 4.57 2.87
N CYS A 26 14.60 3.87 3.94
CA CYS A 26 15.24 2.56 3.86
C CYS A 26 14.40 1.58 3.05
N ALA A 27 13.08 1.59 3.27
CA ALA A 27 12.17 0.60 2.73
C ALA A 27 11.69 0.91 1.32
N THR A 28 11.87 2.13 0.78
CA THR A 28 11.23 2.54 -0.49
C THR A 28 12.14 3.29 -1.45
N ALA A 29 13.22 3.92 -0.98
CA ALA A 29 14.05 4.75 -1.85
C ALA A 29 14.82 3.88 -2.87
N PRO A 30 14.86 4.29 -4.16
CA PRO A 30 15.74 3.66 -5.14
C PRO A 30 17.20 3.75 -4.70
N PHE A 31 17.95 2.68 -4.95
CA PHE A 31 19.36 2.57 -4.58
C PHE A 31 20.20 3.66 -5.26
N SER A 32 19.89 3.95 -6.53
CA SER A 32 20.48 5.05 -7.29
C SER A 32 20.29 6.42 -6.64
N ARG A 33 19.11 6.68 -6.06
CA ARG A 33 18.82 7.90 -5.31
C ARG A 33 19.64 7.96 -4.02
N VAL A 34 19.69 6.86 -3.26
CA VAL A 34 20.43 6.78 -1.99
C VAL A 34 21.94 7.07 -2.18
N LEU A 35 22.52 6.65 -3.31
CA LEU A 35 23.92 6.94 -3.62
C LEU A 35 24.20 8.41 -4.00
N GLN A 36 23.17 9.14 -4.42
CA GLN A 36 23.28 10.56 -4.81
C GLN A 36 22.86 11.51 -3.70
N MET A 37 22.27 11.01 -2.61
CA MET A 37 21.84 11.82 -1.48
C MET A 37 23.04 12.50 -0.78
N PRO A 38 22.89 13.77 -0.36
CA PRO A 38 23.90 14.47 0.43
C PRO A 38 24.07 13.81 1.80
N GLN A 39 25.25 13.96 2.41
CA GLN A 39 25.60 13.34 3.69
C GLN A 39 24.59 13.65 4.81
N GLU A 40 24.06 14.87 4.84
CA GLU A 40 23.04 15.30 5.82
C GLU A 40 21.70 14.59 5.66
N GLU A 41 21.25 14.32 4.44
CA GLU A 41 20.04 13.53 4.19
C GLU A 41 20.28 12.05 4.50
N LEU A 42 21.52 11.58 4.30
CA LEU A 42 21.91 10.24 4.63
C LEU A 42 21.90 9.96 6.14
N LYS A 43 22.18 10.98 6.97
CA LYS A 43 22.07 10.85 8.43
C LYS A 43 20.66 10.43 8.88
N LYS A 44 19.62 10.74 8.09
CA LYS A 44 18.27 10.23 8.34
C LYS A 44 18.20 8.71 8.17
N LEU A 45 18.77 8.16 7.10
CA LEU A 45 18.95 6.72 6.91
C LEU A 45 19.83 6.10 8.02
N MET A 46 20.80 6.85 8.54
CA MET A 46 21.75 6.38 9.56
C MET A 46 21.16 6.06 10.94
N LEU A 47 19.96 6.55 11.26
CA LEU A 47 19.26 6.15 12.50
C LEU A 47 19.04 4.64 12.60
N ASN A 48 18.94 3.94 11.45
CA ASN A 48 18.80 2.48 11.37
C ASN A 48 20.09 1.73 10.98
N ILE A 49 21.08 2.44 10.41
CA ILE A 49 22.30 1.84 9.82
C ILE A 49 23.48 1.87 10.81
N GLY A 50 23.46 2.75 11.81
CA GLY A 50 24.52 2.91 12.81
C GLY A 50 25.51 4.05 12.49
N GLU A 51 26.52 4.24 13.33
CA GLU A 51 27.54 5.30 13.12
C GLU A 51 28.45 4.96 11.94
N GLN A 52 28.59 5.89 10.98
CA GLN A 52 29.57 5.81 9.92
C GLN A 52 30.96 6.20 10.44
N ARG A 53 32.01 5.65 9.81
CA ARG A 53 33.37 6.18 9.98
C ARG A 53 33.42 7.62 9.43
N PRO A 54 33.94 8.60 10.19
CA PRO A 54 34.05 9.97 9.71
C PRO A 54 35.01 10.04 8.52
N THR A 55 34.54 10.58 7.38
CA THR A 55 35.36 10.80 6.18
C THR A 55 35.77 12.26 6.07
N ARG A 56 37.06 12.53 5.80
CA ARG A 56 37.64 13.89 5.70
C ARG A 56 37.41 14.58 4.35
N GLU A 57 36.87 13.87 3.36
CA GLU A 57 36.80 14.34 1.97
C GLU A 57 35.35 14.56 1.51
N PRO A 58 35.11 15.41 0.49
CA PRO A 58 33.77 15.76 0.04
C PRO A 58 33.03 14.60 -0.67
N GLY A 59 31.80 14.32 -0.26
CA GLY A 59 30.89 13.32 -0.85
C GLY A 59 30.50 12.20 0.11
N ASN A 60 29.37 11.54 -0.16
CA ASN A 60 28.83 10.49 0.72
C ASN A 60 29.71 9.22 0.74
N THR A 61 29.97 8.70 1.95
CA THR A 61 30.70 7.47 2.26
C THR A 61 30.29 6.28 1.39
N MET A 62 28.99 6.02 1.21
CA MET A 62 28.51 4.86 0.44
C MET A 62 28.88 4.94 -1.04
N ARG A 63 28.76 6.12 -1.65
CA ARG A 63 29.14 6.32 -3.06
C ARG A 63 30.63 6.02 -3.28
N ARG A 64 31.46 6.40 -2.32
CA ARG A 64 32.91 6.18 -2.36
C ARG A 64 33.25 4.70 -2.19
N GLU A 65 32.58 4.02 -1.25
CA GLU A 65 32.71 2.58 -1.05
C GLU A 65 32.33 1.81 -2.32
N VAL A 66 31.20 2.16 -2.96
CA VAL A 66 30.77 1.56 -4.22
C VAL A 66 31.77 1.80 -5.35
N MET A 67 32.32 3.02 -5.48
CA MET A 67 33.33 3.33 -6.51
C MET A 67 34.65 2.56 -6.34
N LYS A 68 34.93 2.05 -5.13
CA LYS A 68 36.10 1.20 -4.86
C LYS A 68 35.86 -0.27 -5.19
N LEU A 69 34.61 -0.70 -5.41
CA LEU A 69 34.31 -2.07 -5.81
C LEU A 69 34.81 -2.33 -7.23
N GLN A 70 35.49 -3.44 -7.43
CA GLN A 70 36.00 -3.86 -8.73
C GLN A 70 35.49 -5.24 -9.12
N GLY A 71 35.47 -5.51 -10.43
CA GLY A 71 35.17 -6.84 -10.98
C GLY A 71 33.81 -7.40 -10.58
N LEU A 72 33.81 -8.62 -10.03
CA LEU A 72 32.59 -9.35 -9.67
C LEU A 72 31.79 -8.66 -8.55
N LYS A 73 32.46 -8.02 -7.59
CA LYS A 73 31.79 -7.29 -6.47
C LYS A 73 30.93 -6.14 -7.00
N PHE A 74 31.46 -5.37 -7.95
CA PHE A 74 30.72 -4.27 -8.58
C PHE A 74 29.52 -4.77 -9.39
N ARG A 75 29.68 -5.89 -10.13
CA ARG A 75 28.57 -6.50 -10.88
C ARG A 75 27.46 -7.02 -9.96
N ALA A 76 27.82 -7.67 -8.85
CA ALA A 76 26.86 -8.12 -7.84
C ALA A 76 26.10 -6.93 -7.24
N PHE A 77 26.81 -5.85 -6.93
CA PHE A 77 26.22 -4.59 -6.49
C PHE A 77 25.21 -4.04 -7.51
N CYS A 78 25.60 -3.89 -8.79
CA CYS A 78 24.70 -3.37 -9.82
C CYS A 78 23.44 -4.24 -9.98
N ARG A 79 23.59 -5.57 -9.90
CA ARG A 79 22.47 -6.51 -9.99
C ARG A 79 21.52 -6.35 -8.81
N TYR A 80 22.05 -6.26 -7.59
CA TYR A 80 21.24 -6.02 -6.39
C TYR A 80 20.48 -4.70 -6.49
N ALA A 81 21.16 -3.60 -6.87
CA ALA A 81 20.55 -2.30 -7.03
C ALA A 81 19.40 -2.31 -8.07
N GLN A 82 19.57 -3.00 -9.19
CA GLN A 82 18.51 -3.16 -10.19
C GLN A 82 17.30 -3.92 -9.65
N ILE A 83 17.51 -4.97 -8.86
CA ILE A 83 16.44 -5.75 -8.26
C ILE A 83 15.69 -4.91 -7.23
N TRP A 84 16.41 -4.23 -6.36
CA TRP A 84 15.84 -3.31 -5.38
C TRP A 84 14.99 -2.24 -6.06
N ASP A 85 15.52 -1.56 -7.07
CA ASP A 85 14.79 -0.50 -7.80
C ASP A 85 13.57 -1.06 -8.56
N THR A 86 13.63 -2.31 -9.01
CA THR A 86 12.51 -2.96 -9.72
C THR A 86 11.41 -3.37 -8.76
N VAL A 87 11.75 -3.99 -7.63
CA VAL A 87 10.77 -4.36 -6.61
C VAL A 87 10.21 -3.11 -5.94
N GLY A 88 11.03 -2.06 -5.77
CA GLY A 88 10.60 -0.81 -5.16
C GLY A 88 9.49 -0.08 -5.90
N LYS A 89 9.39 -0.26 -7.23
CA LYS A 89 8.25 0.25 -8.03
C LYS A 89 6.91 -0.38 -7.66
N GLN A 90 6.90 -1.51 -6.96
CA GLN A 90 5.68 -2.20 -6.55
C GLN A 90 5.12 -1.67 -5.23
N TYR A 91 5.87 -0.88 -4.45
CA TYR A 91 5.46 -0.48 -3.10
C TYR A 91 4.17 0.34 -3.08
N GLU A 92 3.97 1.28 -4.01
CA GLU A 92 2.72 2.06 -4.07
C GLU A 92 1.50 1.16 -4.34
N ALA A 93 1.63 0.21 -5.25
CA ALA A 93 0.56 -0.74 -5.57
C ALA A 93 0.29 -1.69 -4.40
N MET A 94 1.34 -2.11 -3.69
CA MET A 94 1.25 -2.93 -2.49
C MET A 94 0.55 -2.18 -1.36
N ASP A 95 0.97 -0.95 -1.04
CA ASP A 95 0.34 -0.13 0.01
C ASP A 95 -1.14 0.16 -0.30
N ALA A 96 -1.48 0.39 -1.58
CA ALA A 96 -2.87 0.53 -2.01
C ALA A 96 -3.67 -0.77 -1.83
N ALA A 97 -3.07 -1.93 -2.12
CA ALA A 97 -3.69 -3.24 -1.90
C ALA A 97 -3.88 -3.54 -0.40
N GLU A 98 -2.89 -3.22 0.45
CA GLU A 98 -3.01 -3.35 1.90
C GLU A 98 -4.15 -2.49 2.45
N ALA A 99 -4.19 -1.21 2.03
CA ALA A 99 -5.26 -0.28 2.41
C ALA A 99 -6.63 -0.79 1.98
N ARG A 100 -6.71 -1.44 0.81
CA ARG A 100 -7.96 -2.03 0.30
C ARG A 100 -8.46 -3.20 1.15
N LEU A 101 -7.56 -4.08 1.59
CA LEU A 101 -7.90 -5.22 2.43
C LEU A 101 -8.28 -4.81 3.86
N HIS A 102 -7.59 -3.80 4.42
CA HIS A 102 -8.00 -3.22 5.71
C HIS A 102 -9.37 -2.53 5.63
N ASN A 103 -9.60 -1.73 4.57
CA ASN A 103 -10.86 -1.03 4.35
C ASN A 103 -11.75 -1.75 3.32
N HIS A 104 -12.16 -2.98 3.65
CA HIS A 104 -12.98 -3.85 2.80
C HIS A 104 -14.45 -3.40 2.67
N ARG A 105 -14.88 -2.35 3.39
CA ARG A 105 -16.26 -1.87 3.33
C ARG A 105 -16.62 -1.42 1.92
N GLY A 106 -17.71 -1.96 1.38
CA GLY A 106 -18.17 -1.66 0.02
C GLY A 106 -17.33 -2.30 -1.08
N ALA A 107 -16.39 -3.18 -0.75
CA ALA A 107 -15.63 -3.95 -1.73
C ALA A 107 -16.43 -5.07 -2.35
N THR A 108 -16.15 -5.31 -3.64
CA THR A 108 -16.57 -6.55 -4.29
C THR A 108 -15.54 -7.65 -4.02
N VAL A 109 -15.97 -8.91 -4.10
CA VAL A 109 -15.06 -10.06 -4.00
C VAL A 109 -13.92 -9.97 -5.02
N ALA A 110 -14.20 -9.51 -6.25
CA ALA A 110 -13.19 -9.39 -7.30
C ALA A 110 -12.10 -8.36 -6.97
N GLU A 111 -12.49 -7.22 -6.38
CA GLU A 111 -11.53 -6.20 -5.95
C GLU A 111 -10.63 -6.68 -4.81
N LEU A 112 -11.17 -7.45 -3.86
CA LEU A 112 -10.38 -8.02 -2.77
C LEU A 112 -9.42 -9.10 -3.27
N LEU A 113 -9.85 -9.94 -4.23
CA LEU A 113 -8.97 -10.94 -4.86
C LEU A 113 -7.85 -10.27 -5.65
N ALA A 114 -8.15 -9.22 -6.42
CA ALA A 114 -7.13 -8.46 -7.15
C ALA A 114 -6.10 -7.83 -6.20
N ALA A 115 -6.54 -7.31 -5.04
CA ALA A 115 -5.62 -6.80 -4.02
C ALA A 115 -4.71 -7.92 -3.47
N ILE A 116 -5.26 -9.11 -3.19
CA ILE A 116 -4.46 -10.28 -2.78
C ILE A 116 -3.45 -10.67 -3.86
N ASP A 117 -3.83 -10.65 -5.14
CA ASP A 117 -2.92 -11.03 -6.23
C ASP A 117 -1.74 -10.05 -6.35
N VAL A 118 -1.96 -8.75 -6.14
CA VAL A 118 -0.87 -7.76 -6.06
C VAL A 118 0.07 -8.09 -4.91
N LEU A 119 -0.47 -8.41 -3.72
CA LEU A 119 0.33 -8.76 -2.55
C LEU A 119 1.12 -10.07 -2.74
N LYS A 120 0.51 -11.09 -3.35
CA LYS A 120 1.19 -12.35 -3.69
C LYS A 120 2.32 -12.14 -4.70
N LYS A 121 2.10 -11.28 -5.70
CA LYS A 121 3.14 -10.91 -6.67
C LYS A 121 4.30 -10.19 -5.99
N TYR A 122 4.02 -9.32 -5.03
CA TYR A 122 5.05 -8.68 -4.22
C TYR A 122 5.89 -9.73 -3.49
N LEU A 123 5.26 -10.64 -2.71
CA LEU A 123 5.96 -11.71 -1.98
C LEU A 123 6.87 -12.54 -2.91
N ALA A 124 6.35 -12.97 -4.06
CA ALA A 124 7.10 -13.77 -5.02
C ALA A 124 8.27 -13.03 -5.69
N THR A 125 8.25 -11.70 -5.71
CA THR A 125 9.33 -10.91 -6.34
C THR A 125 10.31 -10.34 -5.34
N SER A 126 9.89 -10.12 -4.09
CA SER A 126 10.75 -9.57 -3.03
C SER A 126 11.79 -10.57 -2.50
N ASP A 127 11.59 -11.88 -2.65
CA ASP A 127 12.58 -12.90 -2.26
C ASP A 127 13.95 -12.68 -2.92
N LYS A 128 13.95 -12.20 -4.17
CA LYS A 128 15.18 -11.86 -4.91
C LYS A 128 16.01 -10.77 -4.23
N ILE A 129 15.40 -9.89 -3.44
CA ILE A 129 16.14 -8.91 -2.64
C ILE A 129 16.99 -9.65 -1.62
N LEU A 130 16.42 -10.62 -0.91
CA LEU A 130 17.14 -11.35 0.14
C LEU A 130 18.25 -12.23 -0.46
N GLU A 131 17.94 -12.95 -1.54
CA GLU A 131 18.92 -13.80 -2.24
C GLU A 131 20.14 -12.99 -2.71
N HIS A 132 19.91 -11.93 -3.48
CA HIS A 132 21.00 -11.14 -4.05
C HIS A 132 21.67 -10.22 -3.03
N GLY A 133 20.95 -9.80 -1.98
CA GLY A 133 21.52 -9.04 -0.88
C GLY A 133 22.48 -9.89 -0.04
N PHE A 134 22.12 -11.14 0.24
CA PHE A 134 22.97 -12.08 0.95
C PHE A 134 24.24 -12.44 0.16
N ASP A 135 24.11 -12.69 -1.15
CA ASP A 135 25.25 -12.92 -2.03
C ASP A 135 26.21 -11.71 -2.04
N LEU A 136 25.66 -10.49 -2.12
CA LEU A 136 26.47 -9.28 -2.08
C LEU A 136 27.19 -9.12 -0.74
N ILE A 137 26.51 -9.33 0.39
CA ILE A 137 27.12 -9.24 1.73
C ILE A 137 28.26 -10.24 1.87
N LYS A 138 28.10 -11.48 1.38
CA LYS A 138 29.17 -12.51 1.40
C LYS A 138 30.41 -12.13 0.60
N MET A 139 30.25 -11.35 -0.46
CA MET A 139 31.37 -10.92 -1.31
C MET A 139 32.12 -9.70 -0.77
N LEU A 140 31.54 -8.97 0.19
CA LEU A 140 32.13 -7.78 0.80
C LEU A 140 32.82 -8.16 2.12
N HIS A 141 34.11 -7.82 2.27
CA HIS A 141 34.83 -8.06 3.54
C HIS A 141 34.33 -7.12 4.65
N ASP A 142 34.56 -7.46 5.92
CA ASP A 142 34.14 -6.63 7.07
C ASP A 142 34.80 -5.23 7.07
N ASP A 143 36.00 -5.13 6.49
CA ASP A 143 36.75 -3.88 6.37
C ASP A 143 36.48 -3.13 5.05
N GLU A 144 35.73 -3.74 4.13
CA GLU A 144 35.44 -3.21 2.80
C GLU A 144 33.95 -2.88 2.68
N ALA A 145 33.63 -1.61 2.40
CA ALA A 145 32.26 -1.17 2.13
C ALA A 145 31.27 -1.39 3.31
N LEU A 146 31.71 -1.05 4.53
CA LEU A 146 30.92 -1.16 5.76
C LEU A 146 29.54 -0.51 5.63
N THR A 147 29.50 0.73 5.13
CA THR A 147 28.26 1.49 5.03
C THR A 147 27.30 0.87 4.01
N LEU A 148 27.84 0.37 2.89
CA LEU A 148 27.08 -0.38 1.90
C LEU A 148 26.48 -1.66 2.51
N ARG A 149 27.25 -2.41 3.31
CA ARG A 149 26.75 -3.62 3.98
C ARG A 149 25.63 -3.32 4.97
N GLN A 150 25.80 -2.27 5.78
CA GLN A 150 24.77 -1.85 6.72
C GLN A 150 23.48 -1.44 5.99
N LEU A 151 23.57 -0.75 4.85
CA LEU A 151 22.42 -0.43 4.02
C LEU A 151 21.71 -1.68 3.49
N VAL A 152 22.46 -2.63 2.89
CA VAL A 152 21.89 -3.88 2.36
C VAL A 152 21.23 -4.70 3.47
N SER A 153 21.83 -4.72 4.66
CA SER A 153 21.27 -5.39 5.84
C SER A 153 19.96 -4.74 6.30
N ALA A 154 19.93 -3.41 6.43
CA ALA A 154 18.72 -2.68 6.83
C ALA A 154 17.59 -2.85 5.81
N GLN A 155 17.93 -2.87 4.52
CA GLN A 155 17.00 -3.13 3.43
C GLN A 155 16.44 -4.55 3.46
N ALA A 156 17.27 -5.54 3.77
CA ALA A 156 16.82 -6.93 3.96
C ALA A 156 15.86 -7.05 5.15
N GLU A 157 16.20 -6.48 6.30
CA GLU A 157 15.34 -6.49 7.50
C GLU A 157 13.98 -5.83 7.24
N ALA A 158 13.99 -4.65 6.60
CA ALA A 158 12.76 -3.98 6.19
C ALA A 158 11.92 -4.82 5.21
N THR A 159 12.58 -5.57 4.31
CA THR A 159 11.91 -6.46 3.36
C THR A 159 11.24 -7.62 4.10
N VAL A 160 11.93 -8.28 5.03
CA VAL A 160 11.39 -9.39 5.83
C VAL A 160 10.16 -8.94 6.62
N HIS A 161 10.26 -7.82 7.35
CA HIS A 161 9.12 -7.30 8.10
C HIS A 161 7.89 -7.01 7.23
N ARG A 162 8.12 -6.52 6.01
CA ARG A 162 7.04 -6.26 5.06
C ARG A 162 6.48 -7.56 4.49
N GLN A 163 7.32 -8.55 4.19
CA GLN A 163 6.86 -9.88 3.75
C GLN A 163 5.98 -10.53 4.82
N ASP A 164 6.40 -10.51 6.08
CA ASP A 164 5.61 -11.05 7.21
C ASP A 164 4.25 -10.35 7.31
N ARG A 165 4.25 -9.01 7.30
CA ARG A 165 3.02 -8.20 7.34
C ARG A 165 2.07 -8.58 6.20
N VAL A 166 2.59 -8.66 4.98
CA VAL A 166 1.82 -8.99 3.79
C VAL A 166 1.27 -10.41 3.86
N PHE A 167 2.08 -11.38 4.29
CA PHE A 167 1.67 -12.77 4.49
C PHE A 167 0.49 -12.86 5.47
N TYR A 168 0.63 -12.27 6.66
CA TYR A 168 -0.44 -12.27 7.65
C TYR A 168 -1.72 -11.57 7.17
N LEU A 169 -1.58 -10.49 6.39
CA LEU A 169 -2.74 -9.79 5.84
C LEU A 169 -3.49 -10.63 4.80
N ILE A 170 -2.77 -11.36 3.93
CA ILE A 170 -3.38 -12.31 2.99
C ILE A 170 -4.14 -13.39 3.76
N GLU A 171 -3.50 -14.00 4.77
CA GLU A 171 -4.10 -15.04 5.60
C GLU A 171 -5.38 -14.56 6.29
N ALA A 172 -5.34 -13.38 6.92
CA ALA A 172 -6.50 -12.77 7.58
C ALA A 172 -7.64 -12.42 6.60
N SER A 173 -7.32 -12.11 5.34
CA SER A 173 -8.30 -11.67 4.35
C SER A 173 -9.22 -12.79 3.85
N HIS A 174 -8.85 -14.06 4.03
CA HIS A 174 -9.71 -15.20 3.65
C HIS A 174 -11.07 -15.19 4.35
N VAL A 175 -11.09 -14.82 5.64
CA VAL A 175 -12.33 -14.71 6.42
C VAL A 175 -13.18 -13.56 5.91
N THR A 176 -12.56 -12.39 5.70
CA THR A 176 -13.22 -11.20 5.15
C THR A 176 -13.88 -11.48 3.80
N ILE A 177 -13.16 -12.15 2.88
CA ILE A 177 -13.70 -12.53 1.56
C ILE A 177 -14.90 -13.46 1.72
N SER A 178 -14.83 -14.42 2.65
CA SER A 178 -15.93 -15.36 2.90
C SER A 178 -17.18 -14.64 3.41
N ILE A 179 -17.01 -13.65 4.31
CA ILE A 179 -18.11 -12.80 4.79
C ILE A 179 -18.70 -11.96 3.65
N VAL A 180 -17.86 -11.34 2.80
CA VAL A 180 -18.34 -10.54 1.66
C VAL A 180 -19.10 -11.43 0.67
N LYS A 181 -18.58 -12.62 0.35
CA LYS A 181 -19.29 -13.62 -0.48
C LYS A 181 -20.65 -13.98 0.09
N PHE A 182 -20.73 -14.21 1.41
CA PHE A 182 -21.99 -14.49 2.09
C PHE A 182 -22.97 -13.32 1.98
N CYS A 183 -22.54 -12.11 2.29
CA CYS A 183 -23.36 -10.89 2.19
C CYS A 183 -23.85 -10.63 0.75
N GLU A 184 -23.01 -10.85 -0.26
CA GLU A 184 -23.40 -10.78 -1.66
C GLU A 184 -24.44 -11.85 -2.02
N ALA A 185 -24.25 -13.09 -1.58
CA ALA A 185 -25.17 -14.19 -1.83
C ALA A 185 -26.54 -13.96 -1.17
N VAL A 186 -26.56 -13.50 0.08
CA VAL A 186 -27.80 -13.21 0.83
C VAL A 186 -28.52 -11.99 0.26
N SER A 187 -27.80 -10.93 -0.14
CA SER A 187 -28.43 -9.71 -0.63
C SER A 187 -29.02 -9.83 -2.05
N LYS A 188 -28.52 -10.74 -2.89
CA LYS A 188 -29.01 -10.97 -4.26
C LYS A 188 -30.52 -11.33 -4.31
N PRO A 189 -31.02 -12.32 -3.55
CA PRO A 189 -32.45 -12.61 -3.44
C PRO A 189 -33.30 -11.39 -3.06
N PHE A 190 -32.90 -10.64 -2.03
CA PHE A 190 -33.65 -9.47 -1.58
C PHE A 190 -33.64 -8.33 -2.62
N LYS A 191 -32.53 -8.14 -3.35
CA LYS A 191 -32.46 -7.18 -4.46
C LYS A 191 -33.41 -7.56 -5.61
N LEU A 192 -33.54 -8.85 -5.93
CA LEU A 192 -34.50 -9.33 -6.93
C LEU A 192 -35.96 -9.15 -6.47
N CYS A 193 -36.26 -9.49 -5.21
CA CYS A 193 -37.59 -9.31 -4.63
C CYS A 193 -37.99 -7.83 -4.58
N THR A 194 -37.09 -6.93 -4.15
CA THR A 194 -37.35 -5.48 -4.13
C THR A 194 -37.53 -4.89 -5.53
N ALA A 195 -36.77 -5.35 -6.53
CA ALA A 195 -36.98 -4.96 -7.93
C ALA A 195 -38.35 -5.45 -8.46
N GLY A 196 -38.75 -6.68 -8.13
CA GLY A 196 -40.07 -7.23 -8.42
C GLY A 196 -41.20 -6.43 -7.78
N ALA A 197 -41.09 -6.15 -6.47
CA ALA A 197 -42.05 -5.33 -5.73
C ALA A 197 -42.15 -3.91 -6.30
N LYS A 198 -41.03 -3.26 -6.64
CA LYS A 198 -41.05 -1.94 -7.31
C LYS A 198 -41.75 -1.98 -8.67
N LYS A 199 -41.57 -3.04 -9.47
CA LYS A 199 -42.30 -3.24 -10.73
C LYS A 199 -43.80 -3.38 -10.50
N ILE A 200 -44.21 -4.19 -9.51
CA ILE A 200 -45.62 -4.39 -9.14
C ILE A 200 -46.24 -3.07 -8.64
N CYS A 201 -45.59 -2.37 -7.71
CA CYS A 201 -46.03 -1.07 -7.22
C CYS A 201 -46.15 -0.03 -8.35
N ARG A 202 -45.21 0.00 -9.31
CA ARG A 202 -45.33 0.85 -10.51
C ARG A 202 -46.53 0.47 -11.37
N LYS A 203 -46.82 -0.82 -11.58
CA LYS A 203 -48.01 -1.29 -12.31
C LYS A 203 -49.31 -0.85 -11.61
N ILE A 204 -49.41 -1.07 -10.30
CA ILE A 204 -50.56 -0.65 -9.48
C ILE A 204 -50.75 0.87 -9.54
N ARG A 205 -49.67 1.65 -9.39
CA ARG A 205 -49.71 3.12 -9.48
C ARG A 205 -50.17 3.61 -10.86
N LYS A 206 -49.68 3.00 -11.94
CA LYS A 206 -50.11 3.30 -13.31
C LYS A 206 -51.59 2.95 -13.54
N ALA A 207 -52.06 1.80 -13.02
CA ALA A 207 -53.45 1.38 -13.12
C ALA A 207 -54.42 2.31 -12.36
N LYS A 208 -54.08 2.71 -11.13
CA LYS A 208 -54.84 3.70 -10.35
C LYS A 208 -54.90 5.06 -11.07
N LYS A 209 -53.80 5.52 -11.66
CA LYS A 209 -53.74 6.79 -12.42
C LYS A 209 -54.61 6.75 -13.71
N LYS A 210 -54.76 5.58 -14.35
CA LYS A 210 -55.67 5.39 -15.49
C LYS A 210 -57.15 5.40 -15.05
N LYS A 211 -57.51 4.73 -13.95
CA LYS A 211 -58.89 4.75 -13.42
C LYS A 211 -59.32 6.17 -12.98
N GLY A 212 -58.44 6.93 -12.34
CA GLY A 212 -58.72 8.32 -11.95
C GLY A 212 -58.89 9.31 -13.12
N LYS A 213 -58.33 9.02 -14.30
CA LYS A 213 -58.55 9.81 -15.53
C LYS A 213 -59.88 9.48 -16.24
N LYS A 214 -60.41 8.26 -16.08
CA LYS A 214 -61.74 7.90 -16.63
C LYS A 214 -62.90 8.58 -15.88
N GLY A 215 -62.74 8.91 -14.61
CA GLY A 215 -63.77 9.61 -13.81
C GLY A 215 -63.86 11.13 -14.04
N LYS A 216 -62.87 11.77 -14.66
CA LYS A 216 -62.86 13.24 -14.90
C LYS A 216 -63.28 13.67 -16.31
N LYS A 217 -63.64 12.73 -17.19
CA LYS A 217 -64.15 13.03 -18.56
C LYS A 217 -65.68 12.99 -18.69
N GLY A 218 -66.43 12.81 -17.60
CA GLY A 218 -67.90 12.65 -17.63
C GLY A 218 -68.73 13.71 -16.91
N LYS A 219 -68.15 14.81 -16.41
CA LYS A 219 -68.91 15.88 -15.73
C LYS A 219 -68.43 17.27 -16.16
N LYS A 220 -68.70 17.64 -17.42
CA LYS A 220 -68.88 19.03 -17.87
C LYS A 220 -69.63 19.00 -19.21
N ALA A 221 -70.95 19.18 -19.17
CA ALA A 221 -71.76 19.92 -20.15
C ALA A 221 -73.24 19.50 -20.04
N SER A 222 -74.01 20.23 -19.24
CA SER A 222 -75.42 20.56 -19.57
C SER A 222 -75.89 21.62 -18.58
N GLY A 223 -75.54 22.87 -18.86
CA GLY A 223 -76.16 24.04 -18.26
C GLY A 223 -76.65 24.93 -19.40
N CYS A 224 -77.89 25.39 -19.25
CA CYS A 224 -78.61 26.41 -20.04
C CYS A 224 -79.27 25.98 -21.35
N LEU A 225 -80.61 25.92 -21.33
CA LEU A 225 -81.49 26.64 -22.26
C LEU A 225 -82.78 26.99 -21.50
N THR A 226 -82.80 28.22 -20.98
CA THR A 226 -84.02 29.02 -20.81
C THR A 226 -84.18 29.85 -22.08
N GLY A 227 -85.36 29.82 -22.69
CA GLY A 227 -85.71 30.54 -23.91
C GLY A 227 -86.71 29.75 -24.73
#